data_AF-A0A9R0IMA1-F1
#
_entry.id   AF-A0A9R0IMA1-F1
#
_cell.length_a   1.000
_cell.length_b   1.000
_cell.length_c   1.000
_cell.angle_alpha   90.00
_cell.angle_beta   90.00
_cell.angle_gamma   90.00
#
_symmetry.space_group_name_H-M   'P 1'
#
loop_
_entity.id
_entity.type
_entity.pdbx_description
1 polymer ?
#
loop_
_entity_poly.entity_id
_entity_poly.type
_entity_poly.pdbx_seq_one_letter_code
_entity_poly.pdbx_strand_id
1 'polypeptide(L)'
;MGNLYLTLCPNWYFTTNLSCHYNGRIVLAWDPDVFQIDIIHMGSQLIHTCVTPRSSDKGFFCTSIYGFNTPSERESLWASLTSFSNLNHQAWLIMGDFNSIMEMEDRIGAPVRLADIKPMRNCMATYNLTQVKTIGRQYTWNNKQEGENRVFSRIDRVLSNTAWDDMFPTAEAMYLPEGTFDHCPMILSTLFTCQLKKPFRFYNMWTSSPDFLPIIEKHWQKYVYGCHMFRIIQKLKWIKQDLRDLNKSGYSNIEATKIQLQHQLADIQNKLHTDPTYAMLATEEKEIAAAYRTAKETHLSFLHQTSKAHWLEQGDENSRAFYQSIRQRRKHNTIHSIQTSTGEWVNSVEGV
;
A
#
# COMPACT_ATOMS: atom_id res chain seq x y z
N MET A 1 29.93 -17.63 15.55
CA MET A 1 29.02 -16.47 15.40
C MET A 1 28.74 -15.71 16.69
N GLY A 2 28.62 -16.36 17.87
CA GLY A 2 28.26 -15.68 19.13
C GLY A 2 29.09 -14.46 19.51
N ASN A 3 30.44 -14.53 19.47
CA ASN A 3 31.27 -13.41 19.91
C ASN A 3 31.15 -12.14 19.04
N LEU A 4 31.00 -12.30 17.72
CA LEU A 4 30.89 -11.18 16.78
C LEU A 4 29.60 -10.37 17.02
N TYR A 5 28.47 -11.06 17.23
CA TYR A 5 27.20 -10.41 17.47
C TYR A 5 27.14 -9.71 18.82
N LEU A 6 27.74 -10.29 19.85
CA LEU A 6 27.86 -9.66 21.17
C LEU A 6 28.72 -8.38 21.13
N THR A 7 29.63 -8.26 20.16
CA THR A 7 30.44 -7.03 19.98
C THR A 7 29.72 -5.97 19.13
N LEU A 8 29.02 -6.39 18.07
CA LEU A 8 28.33 -5.48 17.16
C LEU A 8 27.01 -4.93 17.73
N CYS A 9 26.27 -5.78 18.45
CA CYS A 9 24.95 -5.48 18.99
C CYS A 9 24.89 -5.91 20.47
N PRO A 10 25.57 -5.18 21.37
CA PRO A 10 25.53 -5.49 22.80
C PRO A 10 24.08 -5.38 23.32
N ASN A 11 23.69 -6.31 24.19
CA ASN A 11 22.36 -6.41 24.81
C ASN A 11 21.19 -6.74 23.85
N TRP A 12 21.46 -7.05 22.59
CA TRP A 12 20.42 -7.52 21.68
C TRP A 12 20.09 -9.00 21.93
N TYR A 13 18.85 -9.37 21.63
CA TYR A 13 18.40 -10.76 21.62
C TYR A 13 18.54 -11.34 20.21
N PHE A 14 18.78 -12.66 20.15
CA PHE A 14 19.03 -13.35 18.90
C PHE A 14 18.29 -14.67 18.84
N THR A 15 17.88 -15.06 17.63
CA THR A 15 17.44 -16.41 17.32
C THR A 15 17.96 -16.86 15.97
N THR A 16 18.00 -18.17 15.74
CA THR A 16 18.43 -18.75 14.46
C THR A 16 17.56 -19.95 14.11
N ASN A 17 17.47 -20.29 12.82
CA ASN A 17 16.77 -21.52 12.41
C ASN A 17 17.62 -22.79 12.47
N LEU A 18 18.69 -22.82 13.28
CA LEU A 18 19.62 -23.94 13.36
C LEU A 18 18.94 -25.27 13.74
N SER A 19 17.90 -25.23 14.57
CA SER A 19 17.10 -26.41 14.93
C SER A 19 16.31 -27.00 13.76
N CYS A 20 16.09 -26.21 12.70
CA CYS A 20 15.31 -26.60 11.53
C CYS A 20 16.17 -26.80 10.27
N HIS A 21 17.44 -26.35 10.29
CA HIS A 21 18.38 -26.54 9.19
C HIS A 21 19.82 -26.55 9.73
N TYR A 22 20.59 -27.57 9.36
CA TYR A 22 21.95 -27.83 9.89
C TYR A 22 22.94 -26.67 9.75
N ASN A 23 22.80 -25.82 8.71
CA ASN A 23 23.62 -24.62 8.53
C ASN A 23 23.14 -23.35 9.28
N GLY A 24 21.95 -23.36 9.92
CA GLY A 24 21.40 -22.16 10.59
C GLY A 24 21.40 -20.91 9.70
N ARG A 25 20.71 -20.99 8.56
CA ARG A 25 20.80 -20.01 7.46
C ARG A 25 20.12 -18.67 7.73
N ILE A 26 19.22 -18.62 8.71
CA ILE A 26 18.50 -17.40 9.08
C ILE A 26 18.88 -17.05 10.52
N VAL A 27 19.31 -15.81 10.71
CA VAL A 27 19.60 -15.20 12.01
C VAL A 27 18.72 -13.97 12.15
N LEU A 28 17.97 -13.88 13.25
CA LEU A 28 17.26 -12.67 13.65
C LEU A 28 17.95 -12.09 14.87
N ALA A 29 18.07 -10.77 14.87
CA ALA A 29 18.62 -9.98 15.95
C ALA A 29 17.70 -8.80 16.20
N TRP A 30 17.39 -8.51 17.47
CA TRP A 30 16.57 -7.36 17.81
C TRP A 30 16.97 -6.75 19.14
N ASP A 31 16.74 -5.45 19.26
CA ASP A 31 16.85 -4.73 20.52
C ASP A 31 15.62 -5.03 21.40
N PRO A 32 15.78 -5.69 22.56
CA PRO A 32 14.66 -6.04 23.42
C PRO A 32 14.02 -4.83 24.10
N ASP A 33 14.66 -3.66 24.12
CA ASP A 33 14.09 -2.42 24.66
C ASP A 33 13.20 -1.71 23.62
N VAL A 34 13.39 -2.00 22.33
CA VAL A 34 12.60 -1.41 21.24
C VAL A 34 11.49 -2.35 20.79
N PHE A 35 11.75 -3.65 20.71
CA PHE A 35 10.81 -4.64 20.19
C PHE A 35 10.67 -5.85 21.12
N GLN A 36 9.43 -6.29 21.32
CA GLN A 36 9.12 -7.63 21.76
C GLN A 36 8.89 -8.50 20.51
N ILE A 37 9.61 -9.62 20.43
CA ILE A 37 9.52 -10.57 19.32
C ILE A 37 9.12 -11.93 19.88
N ASP A 38 7.97 -12.42 19.43
CA ASP A 38 7.48 -13.77 19.74
C ASP A 38 7.70 -14.67 18.51
N ILE A 39 8.45 -15.75 18.67
CA ILE A 39 8.71 -16.71 17.58
C ILE A 39 7.53 -17.66 17.49
N ILE A 40 6.77 -17.58 16.41
CA ILE A 40 5.53 -18.33 16.22
C ILE A 40 5.79 -19.64 15.50
N HIS A 41 6.62 -19.60 14.46
CA HIS A 41 6.98 -20.78 13.69
C HIS A 41 8.40 -20.64 13.13
N MET A 42 9.11 -21.75 13.07
CA MET A 42 10.46 -21.82 12.55
C MET A 42 10.56 -23.00 11.59
N GLY A 43 11.13 -22.74 10.41
CA GLY A 43 11.33 -23.73 9.37
C GLY A 43 12.72 -23.61 8.76
N SER A 44 13.02 -24.52 7.84
CA SER A 44 14.33 -24.56 7.17
C SER A 44 14.56 -23.36 6.23
N GLN A 45 13.48 -22.74 5.73
CA GLN A 45 13.50 -21.63 4.79
C GLN A 45 12.87 -20.33 5.33
N LEU A 46 12.35 -20.34 6.56
CA LEU A 46 11.73 -19.14 7.15
C LEU A 46 11.76 -19.13 8.68
N ILE A 47 11.66 -17.94 9.26
CA ILE A 47 11.29 -17.72 10.66
C ILE A 47 10.09 -16.77 10.66
N HIS A 48 8.99 -17.20 11.26
CA HIS A 48 7.75 -16.43 11.40
C HIS A 48 7.61 -15.94 12.84
N THR A 49 7.39 -14.64 12.98
CA THR A 49 7.38 -13.95 14.27
C THR A 49 6.19 -13.00 14.39
N CYS A 50 5.75 -12.75 15.62
CA CYS A 50 4.94 -11.60 15.96
C CYS A 50 5.87 -10.50 16.51
N VAL A 51 5.84 -9.33 15.90
CA VAL A 51 6.68 -8.17 16.22
C VAL A 51 5.81 -7.11 16.88
N THR A 52 6.11 -6.79 18.13
CA THR A 52 5.40 -5.75 18.90
C THR A 52 6.38 -4.64 19.31
N PRO A 53 6.28 -3.43 18.74
CA PRO A 53 7.09 -2.30 19.17
C PRO A 53 6.76 -1.94 20.62
N ARG A 54 7.74 -1.73 21.50
CA ARG A 54 7.47 -1.31 22.89
C ARG A 54 6.83 0.07 23.00
N SER A 55 6.97 0.89 21.95
CA SER A 55 6.31 2.19 21.85
C SER A 55 4.82 2.11 21.51
N SER A 56 4.29 0.94 21.17
CA SER A 56 2.91 0.74 20.73
C SER A 56 2.41 -0.68 20.97
N ASP A 57 1.27 -0.84 21.63
CA ASP A 57 0.66 -2.16 21.86
C ASP A 57 0.15 -2.87 20.58
N LYS A 58 0.26 -2.22 19.41
CA LYS A 58 -0.09 -2.81 18.12
C LYS A 58 1.11 -3.51 17.48
N GLY A 59 1.09 -4.85 17.52
CA GLY A 59 2.03 -5.70 16.81
C GLY A 59 1.62 -6.06 15.38
N PHE A 60 2.55 -6.66 14.64
CA PHE A 60 2.34 -7.21 13.30
C PHE A 60 3.15 -8.49 13.12
N PHE A 61 2.75 -9.35 12.19
CA PHE A 61 3.51 -10.55 11.86
C PHE A 61 4.64 -10.24 10.88
N CYS A 62 5.80 -10.82 11.11
CA CYS A 62 6.94 -10.76 10.20
C CYS A 62 7.44 -12.16 9.87
N THR A 63 7.52 -12.48 8.58
CA THR A 63 8.14 -13.71 8.08
C THR A 63 9.46 -13.37 7.40
N SER A 64 10.58 -13.76 8.02
CA SER A 64 11.91 -13.66 7.45
C SER A 64 12.22 -14.90 6.64
N ILE A 65 12.62 -14.73 5.38
CA ILE A 65 12.79 -15.82 4.40
C ILE A 65 14.24 -15.97 3.96
N TYR A 66 14.65 -17.23 3.82
CA TYR A 66 15.80 -17.66 3.02
C TYR A 66 15.38 -18.89 2.22
N GLY A 67 14.88 -18.68 1.01
CA GLY A 67 14.40 -19.72 0.13
C GLY A 67 15.56 -20.58 -0.40
N PHE A 68 15.31 -21.87 -0.60
CA PHE A 68 16.29 -22.77 -1.21
C PHE A 68 16.55 -22.44 -2.68
N ASN A 69 17.72 -22.81 -3.17
CA ASN A 69 18.16 -22.42 -4.51
C ASN A 69 17.36 -23.15 -5.60
N THR A 70 16.97 -24.40 -5.36
CA THR A 70 16.24 -25.19 -6.35
C THR A 70 14.73 -24.91 -6.29
N PRO A 71 14.03 -24.87 -7.44
CA PRO A 71 12.57 -24.68 -7.45
C PRO A 71 11.81 -25.75 -6.66
N SER A 72 12.21 -27.02 -6.75
CA SER A 72 11.53 -28.15 -6.08
C SER A 72 11.62 -28.05 -4.56
N GLU A 73 12.79 -27.69 -4.01
CA GLU A 73 12.94 -27.56 -2.57
C GLU A 73 12.15 -26.37 -2.00
N ARG A 74 11.95 -25.33 -2.82
CA ARG A 74 11.11 -24.16 -2.46
C ARG A 74 9.62 -24.43 -2.43
N GLU A 75 9.13 -25.54 -2.95
CA GLU A 75 7.70 -25.88 -2.86
C GLU A 75 7.23 -25.92 -1.40
N SER A 76 8.08 -26.41 -0.49
CA SER A 76 7.80 -26.41 0.95
C SER A 76 7.72 -25.01 1.57
N LEU A 77 8.46 -24.02 1.04
CA LEU A 77 8.35 -22.61 1.45
C LEU A 77 6.98 -22.06 1.08
N TRP A 78 6.52 -22.27 -0.16
CA TRP A 78 5.21 -21.80 -0.63
C TRP A 78 4.06 -22.45 0.16
N ALA A 79 4.18 -23.75 0.46
CA ALA A 79 3.23 -24.46 1.32
C ALA A 79 3.21 -23.90 2.75
N SER A 80 4.38 -23.58 3.32
CA SER A 80 4.48 -22.98 4.66
C SER A 80 3.82 -21.61 4.71
N LEU A 81 4.07 -20.75 3.72
CA LEU A 81 3.38 -19.45 3.61
C LEU A 81 1.86 -19.61 3.47
N THR A 82 1.41 -20.71 2.86
CA THR A 82 -0.01 -21.04 2.74
C THR A 82 -0.65 -21.42 4.07
N SER A 83 0.10 -22.04 4.98
CA SER A 83 -0.38 -22.32 6.33
C SER A 83 -0.68 -21.06 7.16
N PHE A 84 -0.08 -19.91 6.79
CA PHE A 84 -0.32 -18.62 7.43
C PHE A 84 -1.49 -17.83 6.80
N SER A 85 -2.26 -18.46 5.91
CA SER A 85 -3.41 -17.86 5.19
C SER A 85 -4.46 -17.19 6.09
N ASN A 86 -4.60 -17.64 7.33
CA ASN A 86 -5.53 -17.05 8.31
C ASN A 86 -5.13 -15.62 8.75
N LEU A 87 -3.91 -15.17 8.44
CA LEU A 87 -3.41 -13.82 8.76
C LEU A 87 -3.91 -12.74 7.79
N ASN A 88 -4.77 -13.05 6.83
CA ASN A 88 -5.27 -12.07 5.84
C ASN A 88 -5.89 -10.81 6.47
N HIS A 89 -6.37 -10.88 7.71
CA HIS A 89 -6.95 -9.74 8.45
C HIS A 89 -5.98 -9.06 9.42
N GLN A 90 -4.78 -9.61 9.62
CA GLN A 90 -3.77 -9.10 10.54
C GLN A 90 -2.62 -8.50 9.74
N ALA A 91 -1.94 -7.48 10.29
CA ALA A 91 -0.81 -6.88 9.60
C ALA A 91 0.31 -7.90 9.42
N TRP A 92 0.70 -8.16 8.17
CA TRP A 92 1.71 -9.15 7.83
C TRP A 92 2.74 -8.58 6.82
N LEU A 93 4.01 -8.72 7.20
CA LEU A 93 5.19 -8.39 6.42
C LEU A 93 6.00 -9.65 6.14
N ILE A 94 6.50 -9.80 4.93
CA ILE A 94 7.35 -10.90 4.51
C ILE A 94 8.59 -10.29 3.87
N MET A 95 9.78 -10.69 4.31
CA MET A 95 11.01 -10.14 3.75
C MET A 95 12.17 -11.12 3.75
N GLY A 96 13.09 -10.95 2.81
CA GLY A 96 14.32 -11.73 2.72
C GLY A 96 14.62 -12.20 1.30
N ASP A 97 15.50 -13.19 1.22
CA ASP A 97 15.92 -13.80 -0.04
C ASP A 97 14.97 -14.94 -0.41
N PHE A 98 14.17 -14.75 -1.45
CA PHE A 98 13.25 -15.78 -1.92
C PHE A 98 13.92 -16.81 -2.85
N ASN A 99 15.14 -16.53 -3.31
CA ASN A 99 15.80 -17.20 -4.43
C ASN A 99 14.90 -17.29 -5.69
N SER A 100 13.88 -16.45 -5.79
CA SER A 100 12.80 -16.50 -6.79
C SER A 100 12.60 -15.15 -7.46
N ILE A 101 12.27 -15.20 -8.75
CA ILE A 101 11.96 -14.02 -9.55
C ILE A 101 10.44 -13.93 -9.75
N MET A 102 9.94 -12.72 -9.94
CA MET A 102 8.50 -12.44 -9.99
C MET A 102 8.05 -11.90 -11.35
N GLU A 103 8.98 -11.32 -12.10
CA GLU A 103 8.80 -10.73 -13.42
C GLU A 103 9.92 -11.17 -14.35
N MET A 104 9.72 -11.05 -15.66
CA MET A 104 10.76 -11.42 -16.64
C MET A 104 11.97 -10.49 -16.53
N GLU A 105 11.72 -9.24 -16.18
CA GLU A 105 12.68 -8.15 -16.05
C GLU A 105 13.51 -8.25 -14.76
N ASP A 106 13.13 -9.13 -13.84
CA ASP A 106 13.85 -9.36 -12.58
C ASP A 106 15.18 -10.10 -12.79
N ARG A 107 15.52 -10.50 -14.00
CA ARG A 107 16.82 -11.11 -14.32
C ARG A 107 17.34 -10.62 -15.65
N ILE A 108 18.65 -10.39 -15.69
CA ILE A 108 19.40 -10.07 -16.90
C ILE A 108 20.67 -10.94 -16.94
N GLY A 109 21.11 -11.30 -18.14
CA GLY A 109 22.28 -12.16 -18.36
C GLY A 109 21.97 -13.67 -18.36
N ALA A 110 20.73 -14.08 -18.12
CA ALA A 110 20.30 -15.47 -18.23
C ALA A 110 18.82 -15.57 -18.62
N PRO A 111 18.42 -16.63 -19.36
CA PRO A 111 17.03 -16.80 -19.77
C PRO A 111 16.11 -17.02 -18.57
N VAL A 112 14.90 -16.47 -18.67
CA VAL A 112 13.84 -16.61 -17.67
C VAL A 112 12.70 -17.42 -18.28
N ARG A 113 12.19 -18.40 -17.55
CA ARG A 113 11.02 -19.20 -17.97
C ARG A 113 9.82 -18.83 -17.11
N LEU A 114 8.63 -18.99 -17.67
CA LEU A 114 7.39 -18.77 -16.91
C LEU A 114 7.28 -19.68 -15.68
N ALA A 115 7.87 -20.87 -15.72
CA ALA A 115 7.92 -21.79 -14.58
C ALA A 115 8.71 -21.21 -13.39
N ASP A 116 9.68 -20.33 -13.64
CA ASP A 116 10.48 -19.69 -12.57
C ASP A 116 9.68 -18.61 -11.83
N ILE A 117 8.71 -17.98 -12.53
CA ILE A 117 7.94 -16.84 -12.05
C ILE A 117 6.60 -17.25 -11.41
N LYS A 118 5.93 -18.24 -12.01
CA LYS A 118 4.57 -18.67 -11.61
C LYS A 118 4.40 -18.92 -10.11
N PRO A 119 5.31 -19.64 -9.41
CA PRO A 119 5.13 -19.95 -8.00
C PRO A 119 5.01 -18.69 -7.13
N MET A 120 5.90 -17.72 -7.34
CA MET A 120 5.90 -16.48 -6.57
C MET A 120 4.68 -15.60 -6.87
N ARG A 121 4.31 -15.45 -8.15
CA ARG A 121 3.10 -14.71 -8.54
C ARG A 121 1.83 -15.32 -7.95
N ASN A 122 1.71 -16.65 -7.99
CA ASN A 122 0.59 -17.36 -7.39
C ASN A 122 0.52 -17.10 -5.89
N CYS A 123 1.65 -17.20 -5.18
CA CYS A 123 1.73 -16.89 -3.75
C CYS A 123 1.24 -15.45 -3.46
N MET A 124 1.67 -14.46 -4.25
CA MET A 124 1.23 -13.08 -4.05
C MET A 124 -0.26 -12.88 -4.29
N ALA A 125 -0.79 -13.50 -5.36
CA ALA A 125 -2.20 -13.43 -5.70
C ALA A 125 -3.07 -14.08 -4.60
N THR A 126 -2.68 -15.25 -4.10
CA THR A 126 -3.44 -15.97 -3.06
C THR A 126 -3.57 -15.17 -1.77
N TYR A 127 -2.52 -14.45 -1.36
CA TYR A 127 -2.49 -13.72 -0.08
C TYR A 127 -2.71 -12.21 -0.21
N ASN A 128 -3.08 -11.73 -1.41
CA ASN A 128 -3.21 -10.30 -1.70
C ASN A 128 -1.98 -9.49 -1.24
N LEU A 129 -0.78 -10.09 -1.40
CA LEU A 129 0.46 -9.45 -1.04
C LEU A 129 0.85 -8.48 -2.14
N THR A 130 1.43 -7.36 -1.73
CA THR A 130 1.99 -6.36 -2.64
C THR A 130 3.42 -6.08 -2.25
N GLN A 131 4.23 -5.69 -3.22
CA GLN A 131 5.59 -5.25 -2.95
C GLN A 131 5.53 -3.92 -2.15
N VAL A 132 6.31 -3.83 -1.08
CA VAL A 132 6.57 -2.55 -0.39
C VAL A 132 7.31 -1.61 -1.36
N LYS A 133 7.14 -0.29 -1.22
CA LYS A 133 7.81 0.66 -2.11
C LYS A 133 9.33 0.44 -2.04
N THR A 134 10.01 0.38 -3.18
CA THR A 134 11.45 0.09 -3.23
C THR A 134 12.25 1.20 -3.89
N ILE A 135 13.41 1.53 -3.33
CA ILE A 135 14.40 2.46 -3.90
C ILE A 135 15.81 1.86 -3.86
N GLY A 136 16.76 2.49 -4.55
CA GLY A 136 18.14 2.01 -4.64
C GLY A 136 18.36 1.06 -5.80
N ARG A 137 19.11 -0.02 -5.58
CA ARG A 137 19.47 -0.98 -6.64
C ARG A 137 18.24 -1.72 -7.19
N GLN A 138 18.17 -1.83 -8.51
CA GLN A 138 17.10 -2.56 -9.20
C GLN A 138 17.24 -4.09 -9.03
N TYR A 139 18.46 -4.61 -9.19
CA TYR A 139 18.79 -6.01 -8.95
C TYR A 139 19.44 -6.14 -7.58
N THR A 140 19.16 -7.25 -6.89
CA THR A 140 19.58 -7.45 -5.49
C THR A 140 20.66 -8.50 -5.35
N TRP A 141 20.88 -9.30 -6.39
CA TRP A 141 21.90 -10.33 -6.42
C TRP A 141 22.67 -10.34 -7.75
N ASN A 142 23.95 -10.73 -7.73
CA ASN A 142 24.68 -11.10 -8.94
C ASN A 142 25.73 -12.20 -8.72
N ASN A 143 25.94 -13.04 -9.74
CA ASN A 143 26.81 -14.21 -9.66
C ASN A 143 28.33 -13.92 -9.64
N LYS A 144 28.73 -12.65 -9.66
CA LYS A 144 30.14 -12.20 -9.66
C LYS A 144 31.00 -12.64 -10.86
N GLN A 145 30.43 -13.25 -11.91
CA GLN A 145 31.19 -13.74 -13.08
C GLN A 145 31.45 -12.70 -14.17
N GLU A 146 32.48 -12.83 -14.97
CA GLU A 146 32.83 -11.80 -15.97
C GLU A 146 32.11 -11.97 -17.32
N GLY A 147 32.05 -10.88 -18.10
CA GLY A 147 31.55 -10.88 -19.47
C GLY A 147 30.11 -11.35 -19.62
N GLU A 148 29.86 -12.17 -20.64
CA GLU A 148 28.53 -12.69 -21.00
C GLU A 148 27.96 -13.65 -19.95
N ASN A 149 28.79 -14.16 -19.03
CA ASN A 149 28.34 -15.02 -17.94
C ASN A 149 27.82 -14.22 -16.73
N ARG A 150 27.91 -12.87 -16.74
CA ARG A 150 27.40 -12.04 -15.65
C ARG A 150 25.87 -12.09 -15.61
N VAL A 151 25.34 -12.56 -14.48
CA VAL A 151 23.90 -12.60 -14.23
C VAL A 151 23.55 -11.69 -13.05
N PHE A 152 22.54 -10.86 -13.22
CA PHE A 152 21.90 -10.12 -12.12
C PHE A 152 20.48 -10.64 -11.91
N SER A 153 20.01 -10.68 -10.67
CA SER A 153 18.64 -11.05 -10.34
C SER A 153 18.06 -10.24 -9.19
N ARG A 154 16.75 -10.05 -9.19
CA ARG A 154 15.98 -9.42 -8.12
C ARG A 154 15.21 -10.49 -7.34
N ILE A 155 15.88 -11.04 -6.33
CA ILE A 155 15.40 -12.18 -5.53
C ILE A 155 15.17 -11.83 -4.06
N ASP A 156 15.72 -10.70 -3.59
CA ASP A 156 15.50 -10.18 -2.25
C ASP A 156 14.32 -9.21 -2.26
N ARG A 157 13.26 -9.48 -1.48
CA ARG A 157 12.01 -8.70 -1.53
C ARG A 157 11.45 -8.40 -0.16
N VAL A 158 10.61 -7.37 -0.13
CA VAL A 158 9.75 -7.01 0.98
C VAL A 158 8.32 -6.95 0.45
N LEU A 159 7.48 -7.85 0.94
CA LEU A 159 6.08 -7.99 0.58
C LEU A 159 5.22 -7.72 1.81
N SER A 160 4.07 -7.08 1.61
CA SER A 160 3.14 -6.74 2.67
C SER A 160 1.71 -7.00 2.24
N ASN A 161 0.84 -7.33 3.21
CA ASN A 161 -0.59 -7.31 2.98
C ASN A 161 -1.18 -5.91 3.26
N THR A 162 -2.48 -5.76 2.95
CA THR A 162 -3.18 -4.48 3.11
C THR A 162 -3.18 -3.98 4.55
N ALA A 163 -3.35 -4.86 5.54
CA ALA A 163 -3.39 -4.48 6.95
C ALA A 163 -2.05 -3.89 7.42
N TRP A 164 -0.92 -4.43 6.93
CA TRP A 164 0.41 -3.87 7.22
C TRP A 164 0.65 -2.54 6.52
N ASP A 165 0.27 -2.42 5.25
CA ASP A 165 0.36 -1.16 4.50
C ASP A 165 -0.47 -0.04 5.15
N ASP A 166 -1.63 -0.36 5.73
CA ASP A 166 -2.47 0.61 6.46
C ASP A 166 -1.82 1.04 7.79
N MET A 167 -1.03 0.18 8.45
CA MET A 167 -0.25 0.52 9.64
C MET A 167 0.98 1.38 9.32
N PHE A 168 1.67 1.08 8.21
CA PHE A 168 2.92 1.73 7.80
C PHE A 168 2.83 2.30 6.38
N PRO A 169 1.97 3.32 6.14
CA PRO A 169 1.67 3.81 4.79
C PRO A 169 2.86 4.48 4.07
N THR A 170 3.90 4.84 4.82
CA THR A 170 5.14 5.47 4.38
C THR A 170 6.32 4.50 4.33
N ALA A 171 6.07 3.20 4.47
CA ALA A 171 7.12 2.20 4.44
C ALA A 171 7.83 2.14 3.08
N GLU A 172 9.16 2.09 3.13
CA GLU A 172 10.01 2.01 1.95
C GLU A 172 11.22 1.11 2.22
N ALA A 173 11.53 0.23 1.27
CA ALA A 173 12.69 -0.65 1.28
C ALA A 173 13.79 -0.09 0.38
N MET A 174 14.93 0.27 0.96
CA MET A 174 16.10 0.76 0.24
C MET A 174 17.12 -0.37 0.06
N TYR A 175 17.47 -0.67 -1.20
CA TYR A 175 18.53 -1.62 -1.54
C TYR A 175 19.85 -0.87 -1.73
N LEU A 176 20.79 -1.12 -0.82
CA LEU A 176 22.11 -0.50 -0.78
C LEU A 176 23.09 -1.18 -1.74
N PRO A 177 24.21 -0.52 -2.09
CA PRO A 177 25.30 -1.18 -2.83
C PRO A 177 25.80 -2.44 -2.11
N GLU A 178 26.02 -3.51 -2.87
CA GLU A 178 26.41 -4.83 -2.38
C GLU A 178 27.87 -4.91 -1.88
N GLY A 179 28.72 -3.96 -2.26
CA GLY A 179 30.14 -3.96 -1.92
C GLY A 179 30.83 -5.24 -2.39
N THR A 180 31.47 -5.96 -1.46
CA THR A 180 32.15 -7.24 -1.73
C THR A 180 31.22 -8.45 -1.73
N PHE A 181 29.94 -8.28 -1.40
CA PHE A 181 28.95 -9.36 -1.38
C PHE A 181 28.27 -9.52 -2.74
N ASP A 182 27.67 -10.68 -2.97
CA ASP A 182 26.82 -10.98 -4.11
C ASP A 182 25.38 -10.46 -3.94
N HIS A 183 24.91 -10.29 -2.70
CA HIS A 183 23.62 -9.66 -2.38
C HIS A 183 23.73 -8.19 -1.94
N CYS A 184 22.70 -7.41 -2.25
CA CYS A 184 22.50 -6.04 -1.77
C CYS A 184 21.87 -6.05 -0.37
N PRO A 185 22.47 -5.40 0.63
CA PRO A 185 21.80 -5.14 1.90
C PRO A 185 20.51 -4.32 1.68
N MET A 186 19.47 -4.60 2.45
CA MET A 186 18.18 -3.93 2.33
C MET A 186 17.75 -3.36 3.68
N ILE A 187 17.37 -2.08 3.68
CA ILE A 187 16.84 -1.37 4.85
C ILE A 187 15.37 -1.08 4.61
N LEU A 188 14.50 -1.62 5.48
CA LEU A 188 13.10 -1.24 5.54
C LEU A 188 12.93 -0.09 6.53
N SER A 189 12.53 1.08 6.04
CA SER A 189 12.25 2.26 6.84
C SER A 189 10.76 2.52 6.92
N THR A 190 10.26 2.79 8.12
CA THR A 190 8.89 3.28 8.34
C THR A 190 8.97 4.69 8.92
N LEU A 191 8.86 5.71 8.08
CA LEU A 191 8.84 7.09 8.56
C LEU A 191 7.56 7.33 9.35
N PHE A 192 7.64 7.94 10.54
CA PHE A 192 6.45 8.47 11.19
C PHE A 192 5.76 9.44 10.23
N THR A 193 4.49 9.18 9.95
CA THR A 193 3.65 10.11 9.21
C THR A 193 3.46 11.36 10.07
N CYS A 194 4.38 12.32 9.95
CA CYS A 194 4.07 13.68 10.34
C CYS A 194 2.84 14.07 9.53
N GLN A 195 1.77 14.53 10.19
CA GLN A 195 0.55 14.96 9.51
C GLN A 195 0.84 16.19 8.65
N LEU A 196 1.37 15.95 7.46
CA LEU A 196 1.56 16.97 6.46
C LEU A 196 0.19 17.55 6.13
N LYS A 197 0.09 18.88 6.13
CA LYS A 197 -1.12 19.58 5.69
C LYS A 197 -1.44 19.13 4.28
N LYS A 198 -2.46 18.27 4.13
CA LYS A 198 -2.87 17.77 2.81
C LYS A 198 -3.17 18.97 1.91
N PRO A 199 -2.54 19.07 0.73
CA PRO A 199 -2.85 20.12 -0.20
C PRO A 199 -4.32 20.02 -0.59
N PHE A 200 -4.98 21.16 -0.73
CA PHE A 200 -6.35 21.18 -1.20
C PHE A 200 -6.40 20.64 -2.63
N ARG A 201 -7.30 19.69 -2.87
CA ARG A 201 -7.59 19.16 -4.19
C ARG A 201 -9.05 19.44 -4.49
N PHE A 202 -9.30 19.93 -5.69
CA PHE A 202 -10.64 20.09 -6.19
C PHE A 202 -11.20 18.73 -6.59
N TYR A 203 -12.39 18.37 -6.09
CA TYR A 203 -13.08 17.16 -6.53
C TYR A 203 -14.21 17.52 -7.49
N ASN A 204 -14.24 16.90 -8.67
CA ASN A 204 -15.24 17.18 -9.71
C ASN A 204 -16.66 16.92 -9.21
N MET A 205 -16.83 15.98 -8.28
CA MET A 205 -18.11 15.69 -7.63
C MET A 205 -18.78 16.92 -6.99
N TRP A 206 -18.02 17.94 -6.60
CA TRP A 206 -18.58 19.16 -6.02
C TRP A 206 -19.34 19.99 -7.04
N THR A 207 -19.07 19.88 -8.34
CA THR A 207 -19.81 20.63 -9.37
C THR A 207 -21.27 20.21 -9.47
N SER A 208 -21.59 19.01 -8.99
CA SER A 208 -22.97 18.49 -8.94
C SER A 208 -23.74 18.99 -7.72
N SER A 209 -23.09 19.70 -6.78
CA SER A 209 -23.77 20.29 -5.63
C SER A 209 -24.61 21.50 -6.05
N PRO A 210 -25.85 21.64 -5.57
CA PRO A 210 -26.65 22.86 -5.80
C PRO A 210 -25.97 24.11 -5.21
N ASP A 211 -25.14 23.97 -4.18
CA ASP A 211 -24.44 25.07 -3.53
C ASP A 211 -23.17 25.51 -4.26
N PHE A 212 -22.70 24.74 -5.25
CA PHE A 212 -21.43 25.00 -5.92
C PHE A 212 -21.41 26.35 -6.64
N LEU A 213 -22.34 26.58 -7.58
CA LEU A 213 -22.42 27.83 -8.33
C LEU A 213 -22.66 29.05 -7.42
N PRO A 214 -23.59 29.00 -6.44
CA PRO A 214 -23.74 30.06 -5.45
C PRO A 214 -22.45 30.41 -4.70
N ILE A 215 -21.66 29.41 -4.28
CA ILE A 215 -20.37 29.62 -3.61
C ILE A 215 -19.39 30.36 -4.53
N ILE A 216 -19.30 29.93 -5.80
CA ILE A 216 -18.42 30.58 -6.78
C ILE A 216 -18.83 32.04 -6.95
N GLU A 217 -20.10 32.30 -7.28
CA GLU A 217 -20.61 33.64 -7.56
C GLU A 217 -20.40 34.61 -6.39
N LYS A 218 -20.73 34.16 -5.17
CA LYS A 218 -20.53 34.92 -3.92
C LYS A 218 -19.12 35.49 -3.78
N HIS A 219 -18.08 34.74 -4.15
CA HIS A 219 -16.70 35.21 -4.05
C HIS A 219 -16.19 35.85 -5.35
N TRP A 220 -16.73 35.45 -6.50
CA TRP A 220 -16.34 36.00 -7.80
C TRP A 220 -16.84 37.42 -8.01
N GLN A 221 -17.93 37.84 -7.35
CA GLN A 221 -18.42 39.22 -7.41
C GLN A 221 -17.69 40.20 -6.47
N LYS A 222 -16.93 39.70 -5.48
CA LYS A 222 -16.22 40.57 -4.53
C LYS A 222 -15.11 41.38 -5.20
N TYR A 223 -15.06 42.68 -4.96
CA TYR A 223 -13.90 43.47 -5.39
C TYR A 223 -12.67 43.14 -4.52
N VAL A 224 -11.49 43.04 -5.14
CA VAL A 224 -10.21 42.76 -4.45
C VAL A 224 -9.19 43.77 -4.96
N TYR A 225 -8.50 44.45 -4.03
CA TYR A 225 -7.40 45.35 -4.34
C TYR A 225 -6.11 44.58 -4.62
N GLY A 226 -5.30 45.04 -5.57
CA GLY A 226 -4.03 44.43 -5.97
C GLY A 226 -3.94 44.08 -7.45
N CYS A 227 -2.82 43.49 -7.88
CA CYS A 227 -2.62 43.07 -9.28
C CYS A 227 -3.59 41.95 -9.69
N HIS A 228 -3.82 41.78 -10.99
CA HIS A 228 -4.76 40.78 -11.52
C HIS A 228 -4.53 39.36 -10.96
N MET A 229 -3.26 38.95 -10.84
CA MET A 229 -2.91 37.64 -10.29
C MET A 229 -3.32 37.51 -8.80
N PHE A 230 -3.03 38.54 -8.00
CA PHE A 230 -3.41 38.56 -6.59
C PHE A 230 -4.93 38.48 -6.40
N ARG A 231 -5.69 39.20 -7.24
CA ARG A 231 -7.16 39.21 -7.22
C ARG A 231 -7.73 37.82 -7.46
N ILE A 232 -7.20 37.09 -8.44
CA ILE A 232 -7.62 35.71 -8.74
C ILE A 232 -7.27 34.78 -7.57
N ILE A 233 -6.02 34.82 -7.10
CA ILE A 233 -5.56 33.95 -6.00
C ILE A 233 -6.40 34.16 -4.74
N GLN A 234 -6.72 35.41 -4.40
CA GLN A 234 -7.51 35.72 -3.21
C GLN A 234 -8.94 35.16 -3.30
N LYS A 235 -9.58 35.28 -4.47
CA LYS A 235 -10.90 34.68 -4.72
C LYS A 235 -10.86 33.16 -4.60
N LEU A 236 -9.86 32.52 -5.19
CA LEU A 236 -9.65 31.07 -5.09
C LEU A 236 -9.40 30.63 -3.65
N LYS A 237 -8.72 31.42 -2.82
CA LYS A 237 -8.53 31.14 -1.38
C LYS A 237 -9.87 31.13 -0.63
N TRP A 238 -10.77 32.07 -0.91
CA TRP A 238 -12.09 32.09 -0.29
C TRP A 238 -12.97 30.93 -0.75
N ILE A 239 -13.00 30.66 -2.06
CA ILE A 239 -13.71 29.52 -2.65
C ILE A 239 -13.21 28.20 -2.05
N LYS A 240 -11.89 28.04 -1.91
CA LYS A 240 -11.27 26.87 -1.28
C LYS A 240 -11.79 26.62 0.13
N GLN A 241 -12.06 27.67 0.91
CA GLN A 241 -12.57 27.51 2.27
C GLN A 241 -14.02 27.02 2.25
N ASP A 242 -14.90 27.68 1.50
CA ASP A 242 -16.31 27.28 1.39
C ASP A 242 -16.45 25.86 0.79
N LEU A 243 -15.62 25.47 -0.19
CA LEU A 243 -15.60 24.11 -0.73
C LEU A 243 -15.12 23.06 0.29
N ARG A 244 -14.22 23.42 1.21
CA ARG A 244 -13.84 22.51 2.31
C ARG A 244 -15.01 22.27 3.25
N ASP A 245 -15.79 23.29 3.51
CA ASP A 245 -16.93 23.19 4.42
C ASP A 245 -18.10 22.46 3.73
N LEU A 246 -18.33 22.68 2.43
CA LEU A 246 -19.20 21.86 1.59
C LEU A 246 -18.80 20.38 1.63
N ASN A 247 -17.50 20.10 1.56
CA ASN A 247 -17.02 18.74 1.63
C ASN A 247 -17.34 18.07 2.98
N LYS A 248 -17.26 18.82 4.08
CA LYS A 248 -17.59 18.29 5.42
C LYS A 248 -19.09 18.05 5.58
N SER A 249 -19.94 18.91 5.03
CA SER A 249 -21.40 18.89 5.26
C SER A 249 -22.15 17.83 4.45
N GLY A 250 -21.61 17.33 3.34
CA GLY A 250 -22.33 16.34 2.51
C GLY A 250 -21.49 15.40 1.65
N TYR A 251 -20.17 15.62 1.55
CA TYR A 251 -19.31 14.85 0.64
C TYR A 251 -18.14 14.14 1.34
N SER A 252 -18.16 14.09 2.67
CA SER A 252 -17.10 13.48 3.47
C SER A 252 -17.17 11.94 3.46
N ASN A 253 -18.38 11.39 3.30
CA ASN A 253 -18.62 9.95 3.34
C ASN A 253 -19.58 9.48 2.23
N ILE A 254 -19.27 9.82 0.98
CA ILE A 254 -20.11 9.56 -0.20
C ILE A 254 -20.38 8.06 -0.39
N GLU A 255 -19.42 7.20 -0.04
CA GLU A 255 -19.60 5.76 -0.11
C GLU A 255 -20.64 5.25 0.88
N ALA A 256 -20.61 5.71 2.13
CA ALA A 256 -21.63 5.35 3.11
C ALA A 256 -23.02 5.85 2.71
N THR A 257 -23.12 7.09 2.20
CA THR A 257 -24.40 7.62 1.69
C THR A 257 -24.95 6.75 0.55
N LYS A 258 -24.10 6.34 -0.40
CA LYS A 258 -24.49 5.44 -1.49
C LYS A 258 -25.00 4.10 -0.96
N ILE A 259 -24.28 3.48 -0.03
CA ILE A 259 -24.65 2.18 0.58
C ILE A 259 -25.97 2.30 1.35
N GLN A 260 -26.15 3.36 2.13
CA GLN A 260 -27.39 3.60 2.87
C GLN A 260 -28.59 3.73 1.94
N LEU A 261 -28.48 4.53 0.87
CA LEU A 261 -29.54 4.70 -0.12
C LEU A 261 -29.82 3.39 -0.89
N GLN A 262 -28.80 2.57 -1.14
CA GLN A 262 -28.96 1.25 -1.74
C GLN A 262 -29.80 0.32 -0.86
N HIS A 263 -29.52 0.28 0.44
CA HIS A 263 -30.31 -0.50 1.40
C HIS A 263 -31.75 0.00 1.49
N GLN A 264 -31.96 1.31 1.60
CA GLN A 264 -33.30 1.90 1.63
C GLN A 264 -34.11 1.60 0.36
N LEU A 265 -33.46 1.67 -0.81
CA LEU A 265 -34.09 1.33 -2.08
C LEU A 265 -34.54 -0.13 -2.09
N ALA A 266 -33.67 -1.05 -1.67
CA ALA A 266 -34.00 -2.47 -1.58
C ALA A 266 -35.16 -2.74 -0.61
N ASP A 267 -35.19 -2.08 0.54
CA ASP A 267 -36.26 -2.23 1.53
C ASP A 267 -37.62 -1.77 0.98
N ILE A 268 -37.66 -0.63 0.28
CA ILE A 268 -38.89 -0.13 -0.35
C ILE A 268 -39.36 -1.07 -1.46
N GLN A 269 -38.43 -1.55 -2.29
CA GLN A 269 -38.74 -2.51 -3.35
C GLN A 269 -39.29 -3.82 -2.79
N ASN A 270 -38.71 -4.34 -1.70
CA ASN A 270 -39.23 -5.52 -1.01
C ASN A 270 -40.66 -5.32 -0.48
N LYS A 271 -40.96 -4.13 0.06
CA LYS A 271 -42.33 -3.78 0.51
C LYS A 271 -43.31 -3.70 -0.67
N LEU A 272 -42.91 -3.10 -1.79
CA LEU A 272 -43.71 -3.05 -3.02
C LEU A 272 -43.98 -4.44 -3.62
N HIS A 273 -43.03 -5.37 -3.51
CA HIS A 273 -43.29 -6.76 -3.90
C HIS A 273 -44.36 -7.45 -3.04
N THR A 274 -44.56 -6.98 -1.81
CA THR A 274 -45.59 -7.49 -0.88
C THR A 274 -46.94 -6.80 -1.10
N ASP A 275 -46.95 -5.50 -1.43
CA ASP A 275 -48.15 -4.73 -1.79
C ASP A 275 -47.88 -3.83 -3.02
N PRO A 276 -48.07 -4.35 -4.25
CA PRO A 276 -47.72 -3.64 -5.48
C PRO A 276 -48.60 -2.42 -5.79
N THR A 277 -49.74 -2.28 -5.10
CA THR A 277 -50.72 -1.22 -5.39
C THR A 277 -50.60 0.00 -4.49
N TYR A 278 -49.69 -0.03 -3.52
CA TYR A 278 -49.52 1.04 -2.56
C TYR A 278 -48.80 2.26 -3.14
N ALA A 279 -49.59 3.24 -3.60
CA ALA A 279 -49.11 4.42 -4.32
C ALA A 279 -48.06 5.27 -3.58
N MET A 280 -48.11 5.31 -2.25
CA MET A 280 -47.13 6.05 -1.44
C MET A 280 -45.73 5.42 -1.54
N LEU A 281 -45.62 4.09 -1.44
CA LEU A 281 -44.33 3.40 -1.58
C LEU A 281 -43.79 3.51 -3.02
N ALA A 282 -44.66 3.51 -4.03
CA ALA A 282 -44.24 3.73 -5.43
C ALA A 282 -43.69 5.14 -5.67
N THR A 283 -44.16 6.14 -4.92
CA THR A 283 -43.63 7.50 -4.97
C THR A 283 -42.28 7.58 -4.23
N GLU A 284 -42.21 6.99 -3.02
CA GLU A 284 -40.98 6.90 -2.23
C GLU A 284 -39.86 6.14 -2.97
N GLU A 285 -40.20 5.07 -3.69
CA GLU A 285 -39.24 4.31 -4.52
C GLU A 285 -38.61 5.22 -5.58
N LYS A 286 -39.41 6.03 -6.28
CA LYS A 286 -38.91 6.94 -7.32
C LYS A 286 -37.96 7.98 -6.74
N GLU A 287 -38.29 8.54 -5.57
CA GLU A 287 -37.48 9.54 -4.88
C GLU A 287 -36.14 8.94 -4.41
N ILE A 288 -36.17 7.79 -3.73
CA ILE A 288 -34.96 7.10 -3.27
C ILE A 288 -34.13 6.58 -4.45
N ALA A 289 -34.75 6.10 -5.52
CA ALA A 289 -34.03 5.67 -6.73
C ALA A 289 -33.34 6.84 -7.44
N ALA A 290 -33.94 8.04 -7.41
CA ALA A 290 -33.29 9.24 -7.92
C ALA A 290 -32.10 9.66 -7.03
N ALA A 291 -32.29 9.69 -5.71
CA ALA A 291 -31.24 10.00 -4.75
C ALA A 291 -30.06 9.00 -4.83
N TYR A 292 -30.36 7.70 -4.96
CA TYR A 292 -29.35 6.65 -5.14
C TYR A 292 -28.56 6.83 -6.43
N ARG A 293 -29.22 7.15 -7.55
CA ARG A 293 -28.54 7.44 -8.84
C ARG A 293 -27.56 8.60 -8.69
N THR A 294 -27.99 9.71 -8.09
CA THR A 294 -27.11 10.87 -7.84
C THR A 294 -25.94 10.52 -6.92
N ALA A 295 -26.17 9.76 -5.84
CA ALA A 295 -25.12 9.32 -4.94
C ALA A 295 -24.11 8.37 -5.63
N LYS A 296 -24.60 7.46 -6.48
CA LYS A 296 -23.79 6.55 -7.30
C LYS A 296 -22.91 7.33 -8.28
N GLU A 297 -23.47 8.28 -9.03
CA GLU A 297 -22.73 9.12 -9.97
C GLU A 297 -21.66 9.97 -9.27
N THR A 298 -22.00 10.54 -8.11
CA THR A 298 -21.08 11.33 -7.27
C THR A 298 -19.90 10.47 -6.80
N HIS A 299 -20.17 9.25 -6.32
CA HIS A 299 -19.15 8.30 -5.90
C HIS A 299 -18.25 7.86 -7.06
N LEU A 300 -18.82 7.58 -8.24
CA LEU A 300 -18.07 7.21 -9.43
C LEU A 300 -17.17 8.35 -9.91
N SER A 301 -17.69 9.59 -9.95
CA SER A 301 -16.90 10.78 -10.28
C SER A 301 -15.66 10.93 -9.39
N PHE A 302 -15.84 10.70 -8.08
CA PHE A 302 -14.73 10.67 -7.11
C PHE A 302 -13.71 9.56 -7.43
N LEU A 303 -14.17 8.33 -7.66
CA LEU A 303 -13.29 7.19 -7.96
C LEU A 303 -12.52 7.38 -9.27
N HIS A 304 -13.16 7.85 -10.34
CA HIS A 304 -12.52 8.13 -11.62
C HIS A 304 -11.41 9.19 -11.47
N GLN A 305 -11.71 10.30 -10.80
CA GLN A 305 -10.74 11.37 -10.61
C GLN A 305 -9.54 10.93 -9.75
N THR A 306 -9.79 10.11 -8.73
CA THR A 306 -8.74 9.71 -7.78
C THR A 306 -7.90 8.54 -8.26
N SER A 307 -8.48 7.58 -9.00
CA SER A 307 -7.76 6.44 -9.57
C SER A 307 -6.96 6.81 -10.82
N LYS A 308 -7.42 7.79 -11.61
CA LYS A 308 -6.92 8.09 -12.96
C LYS A 308 -6.91 6.86 -13.89
N ALA A 309 -7.72 5.84 -13.59
CA ALA A 309 -7.94 4.70 -14.47
C ALA A 309 -8.93 5.13 -15.57
N HIS A 310 -8.41 5.44 -16.75
CA HIS A 310 -9.23 5.83 -17.92
C HIS A 310 -9.95 4.64 -18.57
N TRP A 311 -9.56 3.41 -18.21
CA TRP A 311 -9.84 2.16 -18.95
C TRP A 311 -11.05 1.36 -18.47
N LEU A 312 -11.94 1.94 -17.66
CA LEU A 312 -13.19 1.29 -17.29
C LEU A 312 -14.35 2.12 -17.82
N GLU A 313 -14.73 1.82 -19.07
CA GLU A 313 -15.98 2.29 -19.68
C GLU A 313 -17.16 1.73 -18.86
N GLN A 314 -17.75 2.60 -18.03
CA GLN A 314 -19.14 2.59 -17.52
C GLN A 314 -19.82 1.26 -17.08
N GLY A 315 -19.08 0.17 -16.84
CA GLY A 315 -19.71 -1.15 -16.74
C GLY A 315 -19.29 -2.05 -15.58
N ASP A 316 -18.20 -1.79 -14.87
CA ASP A 316 -17.70 -2.71 -13.84
C ASP A 316 -17.71 -2.07 -12.44
N GLU A 317 -18.52 -2.64 -11.54
CA GLU A 317 -18.76 -2.18 -10.17
C GLU A 317 -17.60 -2.54 -9.21
N ASN A 318 -16.37 -2.60 -9.70
CA ASN A 318 -15.26 -3.09 -8.89
C ASN A 318 -14.57 -1.97 -8.09
N SER A 319 -15.26 -1.45 -7.06
CA SER A 319 -14.71 -0.44 -6.13
C SER A 319 -13.38 -0.89 -5.51
N ARG A 320 -13.20 -2.19 -5.28
CA ARG A 320 -11.94 -2.75 -4.75
C ARG A 320 -10.76 -2.53 -5.69
N ALA A 321 -10.94 -2.75 -6.99
CA ALA A 321 -9.90 -2.49 -7.98
C ALA A 321 -9.53 -0.99 -8.04
N PHE A 322 -10.53 -0.09 -7.99
CA PHE A 322 -10.29 1.35 -7.89
C PHE A 322 -9.49 1.72 -6.65
N TYR A 323 -9.87 1.22 -5.47
CA TYR A 323 -9.16 1.51 -4.23
C TYR A 323 -7.75 0.94 -4.20
N GLN A 324 -7.53 -0.26 -4.75
CA GLN A 324 -6.20 -0.85 -4.91
C GLN A 324 -5.33 0.00 -5.84
N SER A 325 -5.87 0.42 -6.99
CA SER A 325 -5.17 1.30 -7.93
C SER A 325 -4.83 2.65 -7.30
N ILE A 326 -5.77 3.29 -6.60
CA ILE A 326 -5.55 4.55 -5.86
C ILE A 326 -4.43 4.37 -4.83
N ARG A 327 -4.45 3.27 -4.07
CA ARG A 327 -3.43 2.95 -3.06
C ARG A 327 -2.05 2.76 -3.68
N GLN A 328 -1.94 1.91 -4.70
CA GLN A 328 -0.68 1.71 -5.44
C GLN A 328 -0.15 3.02 -6.01
N ARG A 329 -1.02 3.84 -6.59
CA ARG A 329 -0.65 5.15 -7.14
C ARG A 329 -0.18 6.11 -6.05
N ARG A 330 -0.82 6.15 -4.88
CA ARG A 330 -0.37 6.95 -3.74
C ARG A 330 1.00 6.48 -3.26
N LYS A 331 1.18 5.17 -3.07
CA LYS A 331 2.44 4.53 -2.66
C LYS A 331 3.57 4.88 -3.63
N HIS A 332 3.33 4.73 -4.94
CA HIS A 332 4.32 5.02 -5.97
C HIS A 332 4.69 6.52 -6.05
N ASN A 333 3.70 7.42 -6.00
CA ASN A 333 3.94 8.86 -6.17
C ASN A 333 4.38 9.59 -4.89
N THR A 334 4.41 8.92 -3.74
CA THR A 334 4.87 9.57 -2.50
C THR A 334 6.39 9.59 -2.53
N ILE A 335 6.98 10.77 -2.52
CA ILE A 335 8.43 10.96 -2.40
C ILE A 335 8.75 10.92 -0.91
N HIS A 336 9.63 10.01 -0.49
CA HIS A 336 10.04 9.86 0.91
C HIS A 336 11.45 10.41 1.16
N SER A 337 12.26 10.43 0.11
CA SER A 337 13.63 10.94 0.14
C SER A 337 13.99 11.58 -1.19
N ILE A 338 14.87 12.57 -1.13
CA ILE A 338 15.47 13.20 -2.31
C ILE A 338 16.98 13.13 -2.14
N GLN A 339 17.70 12.75 -3.20
CA GLN A 339 19.14 12.82 -3.22
C GLN A 339 19.59 14.21 -3.67
N THR A 340 20.43 14.85 -2.89
CA THR A 340 21.02 16.14 -3.23
C THR A 340 22.08 15.98 -4.32
N SER A 341 22.49 17.10 -4.92
CA SER A 341 23.61 17.12 -5.88
C SER A 341 24.94 16.69 -5.27
N THR A 342 25.08 16.72 -3.94
CA THR A 342 26.26 16.22 -3.20
C THR A 342 26.20 14.72 -2.92
N GLY A 343 25.12 14.04 -3.33
CA GLY A 343 24.93 12.60 -3.15
C GLY A 343 24.31 12.20 -1.80
N GLU A 344 24.01 13.18 -0.95
CA GLU A 344 23.38 12.94 0.36
C GLU A 344 21.87 12.73 0.22
N TRP A 345 21.33 11.75 0.94
CA TRP A 345 19.90 11.49 0.97
C TRP A 345 19.23 12.32 2.07
N VAL A 346 18.30 13.18 1.69
CA VAL A 346 17.49 13.96 2.62
C VAL A 346 16.14 13.27 2.79
N ASN A 347 15.86 12.88 4.04
CA ASN A 347 14.66 12.13 4.43
C ASN A 347 13.77 12.95 5.39
N SER A 348 14.13 14.21 5.65
CA SER A 348 13.41 15.13 6.52
C SER A 348 12.25 15.79 5.79
N VAL A 349 11.14 15.98 6.49
CA VAL A 349 9.90 16.59 5.98
C VAL A 349 10.08 18.02 5.43
N GLU A 350 11.13 18.73 5.85
CA GLU A 350 11.45 20.08 5.37
C GLU A 350 12.31 20.09 4.09
N GLY A 351 12.97 18.96 3.80
CA GLY A 351 13.89 18.81 2.67
C GLY A 351 13.37 17.89 1.55
N VAL A 352 12.21 17.27 1.74
CA VAL A 352 11.42 16.51 0.76
C VAL A 352 10.08 17.19 0.57
#